data_AF-A0A395N3F6-F1
#
_entry.id   AF-A0A395N3F6-F1
#
_cell.length_a   1.000
_cell.length_b   1.000
_cell.length_c   1.000
_cell.angle_alpha   90.00
_cell.angle_beta   90.00
_cell.angle_gamma   90.00
#
_symmetry.space_group_name_H-M   'P 1'
#
loop_
_entity.id
_entity.type
_entity.pdbx_description
1 polymer ?
#
loop_
_entity_poly.entity_id
_entity_poly.type
_entity_poly.pdbx_seq_one_letter_code
_entity_poly.pdbx_strand_id
1 'polypeptide(L)'
;MPARSTFVTIINNTSLELDLQKTSLSHGEWKTLQAESAGIMTGDQGVVIYSSDAGIFTFNFDNPWSGSNDYDQSAPDGYTINRSGGGGDNASVTWTIDSN
;
A
#
# COMPACT_ATOMS: atom_id res chain seq x y z
N MET A 1 -2.39 20.84 -6.50
CA MET A 1 -2.27 19.85 -5.41
C MET A 1 -3.25 18.73 -5.73
N PRO A 2 -2.87 17.45 -5.58
CA PRO A 2 -3.78 16.35 -5.84
C PRO A 2 -4.96 16.43 -4.88
N ALA A 3 -6.13 15.95 -5.32
CA ALA A 3 -7.33 15.98 -4.50
C ALA A 3 -7.39 14.84 -3.49
N ARG A 4 -6.73 13.72 -3.80
CA ARG A 4 -6.47 12.59 -2.91
C ARG A 4 -5.01 12.15 -3.06
N SER A 5 -4.42 11.68 -1.98
CA SER A 5 -3.11 11.02 -2.03
C SER A 5 -2.99 9.95 -0.98
N THR A 6 -2.23 8.90 -1.28
CA THR A 6 -1.85 7.87 -0.31
C THR A 6 -0.34 7.75 -0.23
N PHE A 7 0.21 7.96 0.97
CA PHE A 7 1.58 7.67 1.32
C PHE A 7 1.67 6.26 1.88
N VAL A 8 2.42 5.39 1.20
CA VAL A 8 2.59 3.99 1.59
C VAL A 8 3.97 3.80 2.22
N THR A 9 3.99 3.33 3.47
CA THR A 9 5.22 2.90 4.14
C THR A 9 5.13 1.40 4.43
N ILE A 10 6.12 0.63 3.98
CA ILE A 10 6.24 -0.80 4.28
C ILE A 10 7.50 -0.99 5.12
N ILE A 11 7.33 -1.49 6.33
CA ILE A 11 8.39 -1.76 7.30
C ILE A 11 8.60 -3.28 7.33
N ASN A 12 9.76 -3.72 6.88
CA ASN A 12 10.17 -5.12 7.03
C ASN A 12 10.89 -5.27 8.39
N ASN A 13 10.21 -5.84 9.38
CA ASN A 13 10.79 -6.17 10.69
C ASN A 13 11.25 -7.65 10.75
N THR A 14 11.45 -8.28 9.59
CA THR A 14 11.93 -9.65 9.46
C THR A 14 13.36 -9.67 8.94
N SER A 15 14.00 -10.84 8.92
CA SER A 15 15.30 -11.05 8.27
C SER A 15 15.19 -11.38 6.78
N LEU A 16 13.99 -11.37 6.20
CA LEU A 16 13.78 -11.70 4.79
C LEU A 16 14.29 -10.58 3.90
N GLU A 17 14.90 -10.96 2.77
CA GLU A 17 15.05 -10.07 1.63
C GLU A 17 13.70 -9.94 0.91
N LEU A 18 13.31 -8.70 0.57
CA LEU A 18 12.06 -8.42 -0.13
C LEU A 18 12.36 -7.86 -1.51
N ASP A 19 12.08 -8.67 -2.53
CA ASP A 19 12.22 -8.28 -3.92
C ASP A 19 10.91 -7.68 -4.42
N LEU A 20 10.96 -6.43 -4.88
CA LEU A 20 9.79 -5.78 -5.46
C LEU A 20 9.43 -6.46 -6.79
N GLN A 21 8.28 -7.12 -6.83
CA GLN A 21 7.81 -7.79 -8.04
C GLN A 21 6.91 -6.90 -8.87
N LYS A 22 5.99 -6.18 -8.22
CA LYS A 22 5.01 -5.35 -8.92
C LYS A 22 4.61 -4.14 -8.10
N THR A 23 4.57 -3.00 -8.76
CA THR A 23 3.77 -1.84 -8.36
C THR A 23 2.82 -1.51 -9.50
N SER A 24 1.54 -1.30 -9.21
CA SER A 24 0.59 -0.81 -10.21
C SER A 24 -0.46 0.07 -9.59
N LEU A 25 -0.91 1.05 -10.36
CA LEU A 25 -2.05 1.90 -10.04
C LEU A 25 -3.17 1.60 -11.01
N SER A 26 -4.35 1.35 -10.48
CA SER A 26 -5.59 1.37 -11.29
C SER A 26 -5.99 2.81 -11.59
N HIS A 27 -5.71 3.72 -10.66
CA HIS A 27 -5.96 5.17 -10.77
C HIS A 27 -4.87 5.96 -10.05
N GLY A 28 -4.54 7.14 -10.58
CA GLY A 28 -3.51 8.00 -10.03
C GLY A 28 -2.15 7.86 -10.70
N GLU A 29 -1.15 8.54 -10.15
CA GLU A 29 0.24 8.53 -10.58
C GLU A 29 1.18 8.29 -9.39
N TRP A 30 2.27 7.56 -9.62
CA TRP A 30 3.34 7.37 -8.62
C TRP A 30 4.30 8.55 -8.68
N LYS A 31 4.60 9.15 -7.52
CA LYS A 31 5.62 10.21 -7.44
C LYS A 31 6.87 9.77 -6.68
N THR A 32 6.73 9.03 -5.58
CA THR A 32 7.78 8.26 -4.86
C THR A 32 7.11 7.37 -3.80
N LEU A 33 6.87 6.05 -4.04
CA LEU A 33 6.03 5.17 -3.18
C LEU A 33 4.80 5.86 -2.55
N GLN A 34 4.28 6.82 -3.29
CA GLN A 34 3.22 7.74 -2.94
C GLN A 34 2.38 7.81 -4.20
N ALA A 35 1.13 7.40 -4.08
CA ALA A 35 0.14 7.48 -5.12
C ALA A 35 -0.60 8.81 -4.99
N GLU A 36 -0.67 9.57 -6.07
CA GLU A 36 -1.44 10.82 -6.15
C GLU A 36 -2.61 10.62 -7.13
N SER A 37 -3.80 11.13 -6.83
CA SER A 37 -4.91 11.12 -7.79
C SER A 37 -4.56 11.98 -9.02
N ALA A 38 -4.70 11.45 -10.24
CA ALA A 38 -4.30 12.12 -11.48
C ALA A 38 -5.47 12.74 -12.29
N GLY A 39 -6.62 13.01 -11.66
CA GLY A 39 -7.82 13.52 -12.35
C GLY A 39 -8.78 14.33 -11.48
N ILE A 40 -9.70 15.06 -12.15
CA ILE A 40 -10.81 15.76 -11.49
C ILE A 40 -11.85 14.69 -11.09
N MET A 41 -12.18 14.62 -9.79
CA MET A 41 -13.10 13.62 -9.21
C MET A 41 -12.62 12.16 -9.20
N THR A 42 -11.31 11.90 -9.23
CA THR A 42 -10.76 10.54 -9.13
C THR A 42 -10.02 10.33 -7.81
N GLY A 43 -10.09 9.12 -7.25
CA GLY A 43 -9.25 8.69 -6.13
C GLY A 43 -7.89 8.15 -6.58
N ASP A 44 -7.17 7.54 -5.66
CA ASP A 44 -5.96 6.76 -5.94
C ASP A 44 -6.13 5.32 -5.47
N GLN A 45 -5.72 4.36 -6.31
CA GLN A 45 -5.87 2.93 -6.01
C GLN A 45 -4.67 2.17 -6.56
N GLY A 46 -4.06 1.33 -5.74
CA GLY A 46 -2.87 0.59 -6.13
C GLY A 46 -2.61 -0.68 -5.37
N VAL A 47 -1.68 -1.44 -5.91
CA VAL A 47 -1.14 -2.66 -5.33
C VAL A 47 0.38 -2.64 -5.36
N VAL A 48 0.98 -3.11 -4.27
CA VAL A 48 2.42 -3.35 -4.11
C VAL A 48 2.60 -4.83 -3.75
N ILE A 49 3.44 -5.53 -4.52
CA ILE A 49 3.73 -6.95 -4.33
C ILE A 49 5.23 -7.14 -4.15
N TYR A 50 5.62 -7.76 -3.04
CA TYR A 50 6.98 -8.23 -2.78
C TYR A 50 7.02 -9.75 -2.77
N SER A 51 8.09 -10.33 -3.30
CA SER A 51 8.44 -11.74 -3.07
C SER A 51 9.59 -11.85 -2.09
N SER A 52 9.63 -12.96 -1.37
CA SER A 52 10.78 -13.39 -0.59
C SER A 52 10.91 -14.92 -0.66
N ASP A 53 11.94 -15.46 -0.02
CA ASP A 53 12.10 -16.91 0.16
C ASP A 53 10.92 -17.55 0.92
N ALA A 54 10.16 -16.78 1.69
CA ALA A 54 8.98 -17.26 2.41
C ALA A 54 7.69 -17.24 1.57
N GLY A 55 7.65 -16.50 0.47
CA GLY A 55 6.48 -16.38 -0.40
C GLY A 55 6.16 -14.94 -0.79
N ILE A 56 4.88 -14.68 -1.09
CA ILE A 56 4.42 -13.40 -1.64
C ILE A 56 3.72 -12.56 -0.56
N PHE A 57 4.15 -11.31 -0.42
CA PHE A 57 3.47 -10.27 0.34
C PHE A 57 2.72 -9.34 -0.61
N THR A 58 1.47 -9.02 -0.30
CA THR A 58 0.64 -8.11 -1.11
C THR A 58 0.04 -7.03 -0.23
N PHE A 59 0.06 -5.80 -0.73
CA PHE A 59 -0.46 -4.61 -0.07
C PHE A 59 -1.34 -3.84 -1.06
N ASN A 60 -2.62 -3.71 -0.76
CA ASN A 60 -3.62 -3.01 -1.56
C ASN A 60 -4.09 -1.77 -0.83
N PHE A 61 -4.27 -0.66 -1.56
CA PHE A 61 -4.91 0.55 -1.06
C PHE A 61 -5.89 1.10 -2.11
N ASP A 62 -6.98 1.70 -1.61
CA ASP A 62 -7.96 2.44 -2.37
C ASP A 62 -8.41 3.67 -1.56
N ASN A 63 -8.09 4.86 -2.03
CA ASN A 63 -8.51 6.14 -1.46
C ASN A 63 -9.43 6.82 -2.49
N PRO A 64 -10.72 6.49 -2.50
CA PRO A 64 -11.66 6.98 -3.50
C PRO A 64 -11.94 8.48 -3.31
N TRP A 65 -12.36 9.15 -4.38
CA TRP A 65 -12.78 10.56 -4.31
C TRP A 65 -13.92 10.80 -3.29
N SER A 66 -14.84 9.83 -3.18
CA SER A 66 -15.94 9.83 -2.23
C SER A 66 -16.15 8.41 -1.72
N GLY A 67 -16.26 8.26 -0.40
CA GLY A 67 -16.33 6.97 0.27
C GLY A 67 -15.34 6.89 1.43
N SER A 68 -15.11 5.68 1.91
CA SER A 68 -14.08 5.39 2.91
C SER A 68 -12.88 4.76 2.21
N ASN A 69 -11.69 5.05 2.72
CA ASN A 69 -10.47 4.39 2.25
C ASN A 69 -10.55 2.91 2.58
N ASP A 70 -10.09 2.08 1.66
CA ASP A 70 -9.99 0.64 1.81
C ASP A 70 -8.54 0.18 1.69
N TYR A 71 -8.21 -0.85 2.45
CA TYR A 71 -6.86 -1.38 2.56
C TYR A 71 -6.95 -2.88 2.82
N ASP A 72 -6.15 -3.63 2.08
CA ASP A 72 -6.06 -5.07 2.22
C ASP A 72 -4.60 -5.53 2.16
N GLN A 73 -4.29 -6.62 2.86
CA GLN A 73 -2.94 -7.16 2.89
C GLN A 73 -2.93 -8.67 3.10
N SER A 74 -1.95 -9.33 2.49
CA SER A 74 -1.73 -10.77 2.69
C SER A 74 -0.25 -11.08 2.89
N ALA A 75 0.04 -12.02 3.78
CA ALA A 75 1.37 -12.53 4.05
C ALA A 75 1.40 -14.06 3.89
N PRO A 76 2.58 -14.64 3.60
CA PRO A 76 2.79 -16.09 3.72
C PRO A 76 2.65 -16.58 5.15
N ASP A 77 2.48 -17.89 5.32
CA ASP A 77 2.42 -18.54 6.63
C ASP A 77 3.69 -18.24 7.46
N GLY A 78 3.50 -18.04 8.77
CA GLY A 78 4.59 -17.69 9.69
C GLY A 78 4.88 -16.19 9.81
N TYR A 79 4.14 -15.35 9.08
CA TYR A 79 4.27 -13.90 9.13
C TYR A 79 2.92 -13.23 9.37
N THR A 80 2.98 -12.02 9.93
CA THR A 80 1.82 -11.14 10.10
C THR A 80 2.11 -9.77 9.53
N ILE A 81 1.05 -9.07 9.11
CA ILE A 81 1.13 -7.68 8.67
C ILE A 81 0.21 -6.84 9.55
N ASN A 82 0.81 -5.94 10.32
CA ASN A 82 0.11 -4.96 11.13
C ASN A 82 -0.05 -3.65 10.34
N ARG A 83 -1.29 -3.16 10.20
CA ARG A 83 -1.58 -1.89 9.51
C ARG A 83 -1.90 -0.79 10.52
N SER A 84 -1.39 0.41 10.28
CA SER A 84 -1.74 1.63 11.01
C SER A 84 -1.90 2.83 10.08
N GLY A 85 -2.66 3.84 10.52
CA GLY A 85 -2.99 5.01 9.70
C GLY A 85 -4.08 4.74 8.67
N GLY A 86 -4.04 5.45 7.53
CA GLY A 86 -4.95 5.30 6.40
C GLY A 86 -6.21 6.17 6.43
N GLY A 87 -6.30 7.12 7.36
CA GLY A 87 -7.45 8.04 7.44
C GLY A 87 -7.28 9.30 6.60
N GLY A 88 -8.40 9.87 6.15
CA GLY A 88 -8.46 11.19 5.51
C GLY A 88 -8.17 11.17 4.00
N ASP A 89 -8.21 12.37 3.41
CA ASP A 89 -8.10 12.57 1.95
C ASP A 89 -6.65 12.44 1.45
N ASN A 90 -5.69 12.86 2.29
CA ASN A 90 -4.26 12.63 2.11
C ASN A 90 -3.84 11.60 3.15
N ALA A 91 -4.08 10.33 2.83
CA ALA A 91 -3.91 9.23 3.74
C ALA A 91 -2.44 8.83 3.85
N SER A 92 -1.98 8.53 5.06
CA SER A 92 -0.69 7.87 5.29
C SER A 92 -0.96 6.50 5.91
N VAL A 93 -0.60 5.43 5.20
CA VAL A 93 -0.75 4.05 5.66
C VAL A 93 0.62 3.42 5.86
N THR A 94 0.80 2.78 7.01
CA THR A 94 2.00 2.01 7.33
C THR A 94 1.63 0.56 7.54
N TRP A 95 2.29 -0.33 6.81
CA TRP A 95 2.27 -1.77 7.01
C TRP A 95 3.59 -2.24 7.60
N THR A 96 3.54 -2.93 8.73
CA THR A 96 4.70 -3.56 9.38
C THR A 96 4.59 -5.07 9.24
N ILE A 97 5.62 -5.69 8.68
CA ILE A 97 5.73 -7.15 8.53
C ILE A 97 6.52 -7.69 9.73
N ASP A 98 5.94 -8.63 10.45
CA ASP A 98 6.55 -9.30 11.59
C ASP A 98 6.56 -10.83 11.37
N SER A 99 7.56 -11.52 11.91
CA SER A 99 7.52 -12.98 12.07
C SER A 99 6.67 -13.33 13.29
N ASN A 100 5.85 -14.37 13.18
CA ASN A 100 5.01 -14.86 14.27
C ASN A 100 5.78 -15.48 15.43
#